data_AF-A0A419DFD8-F1
#
_entry.id   AF-A0A419DFD8-F1
#
_cell.length_a   1.000
_cell.length_b   1.000
_cell.length_c   1.000
_cell.angle_alpha   90.00
_cell.angle_beta   90.00
_cell.angle_gamma   90.00
#
_symmetry.space_group_name_H-M   'P 1'
#
loop_
_entity.id
_entity.type
_entity.pdbx_description
1 polymer ?
#
loop_
_entity_poly.entity_id
_entity_poly.type
_entity_poly.pdbx_seq_one_letter_code
_entity_poly.pdbx_strand_id
1 'polypeptide(L)'
;MLAIRYIFAIMLLFMIFFPPASFGVATAADYSAPSIFLNNQPLSFDAPPVVENGRTLVPLRVVSESLGATVLWDESVEAVTVVKGSTAIQLVIGGRTYKNGILVEIDVPAKIINGRTMVPLRFVGESLGCSVIWHGETRKVEIFSTDVVIERNNDRMAQEKNQIDQEIVTLAKSIAEGKKTDMEKVRAVHDWVAGNISYDVELYGKGEITSEMVDPVQVLRKRKSVCSGYSALTEKLLEALGIPARTVNGWGRWYYESWEETFKRSPEGNHAWNEAFVDGRWIAMDVTWDAGYVDMKVMTFTRELEYKYFDPDPKLFADNHRKSDEKTR
;
A
#
# COMPACT_ATOMS: atom_id res chain seq x y z
N MET A 1 45.09 89.85 -19.42
CA MET A 1 44.85 90.12 -20.86
C MET A 1 43.97 88.99 -21.38
N LEU A 2 42.78 89.34 -21.88
CA LEU A 2 41.75 88.60 -22.66
C LEU A 2 42.01 87.11 -23.00
N ALA A 3 41.05 86.20 -23.09
CA ALA A 3 39.60 86.14 -22.87
C ALA A 3 39.20 84.66 -23.09
N ILE A 4 38.41 84.06 -22.19
CA ILE A 4 37.76 82.75 -22.44
C ILE A 4 36.28 83.03 -22.63
N ARG A 5 35.77 82.75 -23.84
CA ARG A 5 34.39 83.00 -24.28
C ARG A 5 33.59 81.68 -24.34
N TYR A 6 32.48 81.68 -23.58
CA TYR A 6 31.12 81.19 -23.84
C TYR A 6 30.84 79.69 -24.15
N ILE A 7 30.13 78.94 -23.27
CA ILE A 7 28.67 78.76 -22.99
C ILE A 7 28.00 77.64 -23.84
N PHE A 8 27.10 76.89 -23.17
CA PHE A 8 25.98 76.01 -23.60
C PHE A 8 26.27 74.51 -23.43
N ALA A 9 25.83 73.82 -22.37
CA ALA A 9 24.47 73.54 -21.88
C ALA A 9 23.70 72.50 -22.72
N ILE A 10 23.10 71.54 -21.99
CA ILE A 10 21.93 70.67 -22.34
C ILE A 10 22.30 69.35 -23.06
N MET A 11 22.36 68.23 -22.34
CA MET A 11 21.26 67.29 -22.02
C MET A 11 20.85 66.34 -23.17
N LEU A 12 21.05 65.04 -22.91
CA LEU A 12 20.35 63.87 -23.45
C LEU A 12 20.22 63.68 -24.97
N LEU A 13 20.94 62.66 -25.48
CA LEU A 13 20.32 61.61 -26.31
C LEU A 13 21.23 60.35 -26.35
N PHE A 14 21.16 59.49 -25.34
CA PHE A 14 21.57 58.09 -25.53
C PHE A 14 20.42 57.41 -26.28
N MET A 15 20.54 57.36 -27.61
CA MET A 15 19.64 56.59 -28.46
C MET A 15 19.97 55.10 -28.25
N ILE A 16 19.34 54.49 -27.23
CA ILE A 16 19.42 53.05 -27.01
C ILE A 16 18.71 52.38 -28.18
N PHE A 17 19.50 51.77 -29.05
CA PHE A 17 19.02 50.92 -30.14
C PHE A 17 18.45 49.63 -29.52
N PHE A 18 17.18 49.66 -29.12
CA PHE A 18 16.43 48.45 -28.82
C PHE A 18 16.16 47.74 -30.16
N PRO A 19 16.70 46.53 -30.41
CA PRO A 19 16.24 45.75 -31.54
C PRO A 19 14.73 45.49 -31.36
N PRO A 20 13.92 45.52 -32.44
CA PRO A 20 12.51 45.18 -32.33
C PRO A 20 12.41 43.79 -31.74
N ALA A 21 11.72 43.68 -30.60
CA ALA A 21 11.33 42.40 -30.05
C ALA A 21 10.56 41.66 -31.14
N SER A 22 11.20 40.64 -31.70
CA SER A 22 10.50 39.69 -32.55
C SER A 22 9.54 38.95 -31.64
N PHE A 23 8.29 39.40 -31.60
CA PHE A 23 7.21 38.59 -31.07
C PHE A 23 7.15 37.35 -31.96
N GLY A 24 7.77 36.27 -31.49
CA GLY A 24 7.54 34.96 -32.05
C GLY A 24 6.04 34.75 -32.01
N VAL A 25 5.41 34.73 -33.20
CA VAL A 25 4.08 34.17 -33.33
C VAL A 25 4.24 32.75 -32.83
N ALA A 26 3.68 32.45 -31.67
CA ALA A 26 3.58 31.08 -31.20
C ALA A 26 2.82 30.32 -32.28
N THR A 27 3.55 29.54 -33.07
CA THR A 27 2.94 28.56 -33.93
C THR A 27 2.12 27.66 -33.01
N ALA A 28 0.84 27.46 -33.33
CA ALA A 28 0.03 26.47 -32.65
C ALA A 28 0.84 25.18 -32.62
N ALA A 29 1.22 24.72 -31.42
CA ALA A 29 1.96 23.49 -31.30
C ALA A 29 1.15 22.41 -32.03
N ASP A 30 1.80 21.68 -32.94
CA ASP A 30 1.25 20.47 -33.52
C ASP A 30 1.08 19.47 -32.36
N TYR A 31 -0.08 19.53 -31.70
CA TYR A 31 -0.42 18.65 -30.59
C TYR A 31 -0.71 17.27 -31.16
N SER A 32 0.32 16.43 -31.25
CA SER A 32 0.16 15.04 -31.67
C SER A 32 -0.91 14.33 -30.83
N ALA A 33 -1.74 13.52 -31.49
CA ALA A 33 -2.80 12.78 -30.83
C ALA A 33 -2.22 11.89 -29.70
N PRO A 34 -2.89 11.80 -28.53
CA PRO A 34 -2.44 10.91 -27.47
C PRO A 34 -2.32 9.46 -27.91
N SER A 35 -1.31 8.76 -27.41
CA SER A 35 -1.21 7.30 -27.55
C SER A 35 -2.10 6.63 -26.52
N ILE A 36 -2.83 5.59 -26.89
CA ILE A 36 -3.79 4.92 -26.01
C ILE A 36 -3.47 3.44 -25.94
N PHE A 37 -3.42 2.90 -24.73
CA PHE A 37 -3.15 1.50 -24.47
C PHE A 37 -4.30 0.89 -23.66
N LEU A 38 -4.68 -0.33 -24.01
CA LEU A 38 -5.58 -1.16 -23.22
C LEU A 38 -4.79 -2.35 -22.69
N ASN A 39 -4.72 -2.51 -21.38
CA ASN A 39 -4.00 -3.60 -20.72
C ASN A 39 -2.54 -3.72 -21.26
N ASN A 40 -1.86 -2.58 -21.38
CA ASN A 40 -0.52 -2.41 -21.96
C ASN A 40 -0.39 -2.68 -23.47
N GLN A 41 -1.47 -3.01 -24.19
CA GLN A 41 -1.45 -3.18 -25.64
C GLN A 41 -1.86 -1.89 -26.33
N PRO A 42 -1.12 -1.40 -27.34
CA PRO A 42 -1.47 -0.18 -28.05
C PRO A 42 -2.78 -0.38 -28.83
N LEU A 43 -3.71 0.58 -28.71
CA LEU A 43 -4.91 0.62 -29.53
C LEU A 43 -4.63 1.38 -30.83
N SER A 44 -5.02 0.79 -31.95
CA SER A 44 -4.98 1.42 -33.26
C SER A 44 -6.35 1.99 -33.60
N PHE A 45 -6.37 3.20 -34.15
CA PHE A 45 -7.61 3.89 -34.52
C PHE A 45 -7.59 4.25 -36.00
N ASP A 46 -8.72 4.04 -36.65
CA ASP A 46 -8.96 4.44 -38.04
C ASP A 46 -9.30 5.93 -38.18
N ALA A 47 -9.73 6.58 -37.10
CA ALA A 47 -9.75 8.03 -36.94
C ALA A 47 -8.92 8.41 -35.69
N PRO A 48 -8.00 9.39 -35.79
CA PRO A 48 -7.11 9.73 -34.69
C PRO A 48 -7.89 10.26 -33.48
N PRO A 49 -7.43 9.98 -32.24
CA PRO A 49 -7.94 10.65 -31.05
C PRO A 49 -7.78 12.17 -31.15
N VAL A 50 -8.77 12.90 -30.64
CA VAL A 50 -8.80 14.38 -30.68
C VAL A 50 -8.82 14.91 -29.26
N VAL A 51 -8.04 15.95 -28.97
CA VAL A 51 -8.12 16.64 -27.68
C VAL A 51 -9.02 17.86 -27.84
N GLU A 52 -10.09 17.93 -27.06
CA GLU A 52 -11.01 19.07 -27.04
C GLU A 52 -11.37 19.41 -25.60
N ASN A 53 -11.28 20.70 -25.23
CA ASN A 53 -11.58 21.19 -23.87
C ASN A 53 -10.88 20.38 -22.76
N GLY A 54 -9.64 19.96 -23.01
CA GLY A 54 -8.87 19.13 -22.07
C GLY A 54 -9.39 17.69 -21.92
N ARG A 55 -10.17 17.19 -22.88
CA ARG A 55 -10.65 15.80 -22.95
C ARG A 55 -10.14 15.11 -24.19
N THR A 56 -9.65 13.89 -24.02
CA THR A 56 -9.28 13.02 -25.14
C THR A 56 -10.54 12.32 -25.64
N LEU A 57 -10.98 12.70 -26.83
CA LEU A 57 -12.06 12.08 -27.57
C LEU A 57 -11.50 10.95 -28.43
N VAL A 58 -12.21 9.83 -28.44
CA VAL A 58 -11.80 8.60 -29.15
C VAL A 58 -12.95 8.03 -29.95
N PRO A 59 -12.68 7.29 -31.04
CA PRO A 59 -13.69 6.48 -31.70
C PRO A 59 -14.31 5.49 -30.70
N LEU A 60 -15.58 5.69 -30.38
CA LEU A 60 -16.28 4.91 -29.35
C LEU A 60 -16.21 3.41 -29.62
N ARG A 61 -16.41 3.03 -30.89
CA ARG A 61 -16.48 1.63 -31.32
C ARG A 61 -15.19 0.89 -30.99
N VAL A 62 -14.05 1.44 -31.40
CA VAL A 62 -12.73 0.83 -31.19
C VAL A 62 -12.48 0.54 -29.72
N VAL A 63 -12.69 1.53 -28.84
CA VAL A 63 -12.46 1.35 -27.40
C VAL A 63 -13.46 0.38 -26.78
N SER A 64 -14.74 0.50 -27.12
CA SER A 64 -15.80 -0.34 -26.54
C SER A 64 -15.67 -1.80 -26.95
N GLU A 65 -15.42 -2.08 -28.24
CA GLU A 65 -15.26 -3.44 -28.76
C GLU A 65 -13.94 -4.06 -28.26
N SER A 66 -12.86 -3.29 -28.15
CA SER A 66 -11.61 -3.77 -27.53
C SER A 66 -11.80 -4.15 -26.06
N LEU A 67 -12.79 -3.56 -25.39
CA LEU A 67 -13.22 -3.90 -24.03
C LEU A 67 -14.25 -5.04 -23.99
N GLY A 68 -14.57 -5.66 -25.12
CA GLY A 68 -15.54 -6.75 -25.23
C GLY A 68 -17.01 -6.31 -25.22
N ALA A 69 -17.29 -5.03 -25.47
CA ALA A 69 -18.66 -4.52 -25.59
C ALA A 69 -19.19 -4.64 -27.02
N THR A 70 -20.51 -4.78 -27.17
CA THR A 70 -21.21 -4.69 -28.46
C THR A 70 -21.63 -3.24 -28.71
N VAL A 71 -21.47 -2.76 -29.95
CA VAL A 71 -21.82 -1.38 -30.33
C VAL A 71 -22.82 -1.36 -31.48
N LEU A 72 -24.01 -0.83 -31.22
CA LEU A 72 -25.14 -0.70 -32.14
C LEU A 72 -25.33 0.77 -32.54
N TRP A 73 -25.68 1.02 -33.79
CA TRP A 73 -26.04 2.34 -34.30
C TRP A 73 -27.49 2.34 -34.76
N ASP A 74 -28.25 3.33 -34.33
CA ASP A 74 -29.61 3.60 -34.78
C ASP A 74 -29.62 4.94 -35.53
N GLU A 75 -29.76 4.84 -36.85
CA GLU A 75 -29.76 6.00 -37.75
C GLU A 75 -31.02 6.86 -37.59
N SER A 76 -32.17 6.26 -37.21
CA SER A 76 -33.44 6.99 -37.13
C SER A 76 -33.47 8.06 -36.05
N VAL A 77 -32.64 7.90 -35.03
CA VAL A 77 -32.53 8.80 -33.87
C VAL A 77 -31.10 9.28 -33.62
N GLU A 78 -30.19 9.04 -34.57
CA GLU A 78 -28.76 9.35 -34.47
C GLU A 78 -28.16 8.96 -33.11
N ALA A 79 -28.39 7.71 -32.70
CA ALA A 79 -27.97 7.21 -31.40
C ALA A 79 -27.06 5.99 -31.52
N VAL A 80 -26.03 5.94 -30.68
CA VAL A 80 -25.19 4.76 -30.51
C VAL A 80 -25.55 4.10 -29.18
N THR A 81 -25.56 2.77 -29.15
CA THR A 81 -25.76 1.98 -27.93
C THR A 81 -24.61 1.01 -27.72
N VAL A 82 -23.99 1.06 -26.55
CA VAL A 82 -22.90 0.17 -26.15
C VAL A 82 -23.39 -0.75 -25.04
N VAL A 83 -23.20 -2.06 -25.19
CA VAL A 83 -23.63 -3.06 -24.21
C VAL A 83 -22.46 -3.96 -23.81
N LYS A 84 -22.22 -4.09 -22.51
CA LYS A 84 -21.25 -5.03 -21.93
C LYS A 84 -21.79 -5.57 -20.61
N GLY A 85 -22.09 -6.87 -20.56
CA GLY A 85 -22.72 -7.49 -19.40
C GLY A 85 -24.03 -6.78 -19.04
N SER A 86 -24.14 -6.28 -17.81
CA SER A 86 -25.31 -5.50 -17.34
C SER A 86 -25.23 -3.99 -17.62
N THR A 87 -24.15 -3.52 -18.24
CA THR A 87 -23.97 -2.10 -18.56
C THR A 87 -24.47 -1.80 -19.98
N ALA A 88 -25.37 -0.83 -20.09
CA ALA A 88 -25.82 -0.23 -21.33
C ALA A 88 -25.53 1.28 -21.33
N ILE A 89 -24.87 1.78 -22.35
CA ILE A 89 -24.60 3.21 -22.56
C ILE A 89 -25.30 3.63 -23.84
N GLN A 90 -26.19 4.61 -23.79
CA GLN A 90 -26.84 5.20 -24.95
C GLN A 90 -26.35 6.63 -25.12
N LEU A 91 -25.82 6.96 -26.30
CA LEU A 91 -25.34 8.30 -26.64
C LEU A 91 -26.09 8.80 -27.87
N VAL A 92 -26.85 9.88 -27.72
CA VAL A 92 -27.45 10.61 -28.85
C VAL A 92 -26.44 11.65 -29.32
N ILE A 93 -26.17 11.73 -30.63
CA ILE A 93 -25.19 12.67 -31.19
C ILE A 93 -25.63 14.12 -30.90
N GLY A 94 -24.73 14.91 -30.30
CA GLY A 94 -25.02 16.28 -29.86
C GLY A 94 -26.06 16.40 -28.74
N GLY A 95 -26.56 15.27 -28.23
CA GLY A 95 -27.70 15.18 -27.32
C GLY A 95 -27.34 14.62 -25.95
N ARG A 96 -28.34 13.97 -25.33
CA ARG A 96 -28.23 13.39 -23.99
C ARG A 96 -27.53 12.03 -24.01
N THR A 97 -26.89 11.71 -22.89
CA THR A 97 -26.22 10.44 -22.65
C THR A 97 -26.90 9.71 -21.50
N TYR A 98 -27.10 8.40 -21.63
CA TYR A 98 -27.70 7.57 -20.60
C TYR A 98 -26.80 6.39 -20.28
N LYS A 99 -26.68 6.07 -18.99
CA LYS A 99 -26.05 4.84 -18.50
C LYS A 99 -27.11 4.05 -17.74
N ASN A 100 -27.42 2.84 -18.20
CA ASN A 100 -28.46 1.97 -17.64
C ASN A 100 -29.82 2.69 -17.51
N GLY A 101 -30.18 3.51 -18.51
CA GLY A 101 -31.42 4.30 -18.54
C GLY A 101 -31.40 5.58 -17.69
N ILE A 102 -30.34 5.83 -16.92
CA ILE A 102 -30.18 7.04 -16.11
C ILE A 102 -29.42 8.10 -16.91
N LEU A 103 -29.93 9.33 -16.92
CA LEU A 103 -29.27 10.47 -17.57
C LEU A 103 -27.92 10.75 -16.90
N VAL A 104 -26.86 10.85 -17.70
CA VAL A 104 -25.50 11.18 -17.26
C VAL A 104 -24.97 12.35 -18.08
N GLU A 105 -24.38 13.32 -17.39
CA GLU A 105 -23.67 14.42 -18.05
C GLU A 105 -22.25 13.99 -18.41
N ILE A 106 -21.81 14.39 -19.60
CA ILE A 106 -20.44 14.16 -20.07
C ILE A 106 -19.82 15.50 -20.44
N ASP A 107 -18.54 15.67 -20.09
CA ASP A 107 -17.82 16.95 -20.22
C ASP A 107 -17.78 17.50 -21.65
N VAL A 108 -17.78 16.60 -22.63
CA VAL A 108 -17.88 16.93 -24.06
C VAL A 108 -18.91 16.00 -24.68
N PRO A 109 -20.01 16.52 -25.27
CA PRO A 109 -21.03 15.71 -25.91
C PRO A 109 -20.45 14.82 -27.03
N ALA A 110 -21.05 13.65 -27.20
CA ALA A 110 -20.71 12.77 -28.31
C ALA A 110 -20.98 13.48 -29.64
N LYS A 111 -20.05 13.33 -30.59
CA LYS A 111 -20.11 14.02 -31.89
C LYS A 111 -19.58 13.14 -33.00
N ILE A 112 -19.90 13.48 -34.23
CA ILE A 112 -19.32 12.81 -35.40
C ILE A 112 -18.14 13.65 -35.92
N ILE A 113 -16.96 13.05 -35.97
CA ILE A 113 -15.77 13.60 -36.65
C ILE A 113 -15.29 12.55 -37.64
N ASN A 114 -15.10 12.94 -38.90
CA ASN A 114 -14.64 12.05 -39.98
C ASN A 114 -15.44 10.73 -40.07
N GLY A 115 -16.76 10.79 -39.87
CA GLY A 115 -17.64 9.62 -39.93
C GLY A 115 -17.47 8.66 -38.75
N ARG A 116 -16.92 9.10 -37.60
CA ARG A 116 -16.82 8.32 -36.37
C ARG A 116 -17.45 9.05 -35.20
N THR A 117 -18.20 8.31 -34.37
CA THR A 117 -18.70 8.81 -33.08
C THR A 117 -17.53 8.96 -32.11
N MET A 118 -17.19 10.20 -31.80
CA MET A 118 -16.14 10.60 -30.88
C MET A 118 -16.74 10.93 -29.51
N VAL A 119 -16.13 10.40 -28.47
CA VAL A 119 -16.64 10.49 -27.08
C VAL A 119 -15.46 10.58 -26.11
N PRO A 120 -15.62 11.23 -24.93
CA PRO A 120 -14.57 11.24 -23.91
C PRO A 120 -14.15 9.82 -23.51
N LEU A 121 -12.86 9.52 -23.68
CA LEU A 121 -12.30 8.21 -23.41
C LEU A 121 -12.54 7.75 -21.97
N ARG A 122 -12.36 8.67 -21.01
CA ARG A 122 -12.56 8.41 -19.58
C ARG A 122 -14.00 7.94 -19.30
N PHE A 123 -14.99 8.64 -19.85
CA PHE A 123 -16.40 8.30 -19.66
C PHE A 123 -16.71 6.87 -20.12
N VAL A 124 -16.24 6.49 -21.32
CA VAL A 124 -16.48 5.14 -21.85
C VAL A 124 -15.74 4.08 -21.04
N GLY A 125 -14.45 4.30 -20.78
CA GLY A 125 -13.63 3.36 -20.02
C GLY A 125 -14.20 3.10 -18.63
N GLU A 126 -14.46 4.15 -17.86
CA GLU A 126 -15.00 4.04 -16.50
C GLU A 126 -16.44 3.50 -16.49
N SER A 127 -17.27 3.87 -17.48
CA SER A 127 -18.62 3.32 -17.60
C SER A 127 -18.61 1.81 -17.85
N LEU A 128 -17.61 1.30 -18.56
CA LEU A 128 -17.39 -0.12 -18.82
C LEU A 128 -16.52 -0.83 -17.75
N GLY A 129 -16.29 -0.18 -16.61
CA GLY A 129 -15.62 -0.75 -15.43
C GLY A 129 -14.09 -0.65 -15.43
N CYS A 130 -13.51 0.13 -16.32
CA CYS A 130 -12.06 0.26 -16.43
C CYS A 130 -11.51 1.45 -15.63
N SER A 131 -10.26 1.34 -15.20
CA SER A 131 -9.47 2.48 -14.73
C SER A 131 -8.80 3.18 -15.92
N VAL A 132 -8.77 4.51 -15.91
CA VAL A 132 -8.16 5.33 -16.98
C VAL A 132 -7.13 6.29 -16.38
N ILE A 133 -5.87 6.08 -16.76
CA ILE A 133 -4.70 6.82 -16.27
C ILE A 133 -4.14 7.68 -17.40
N TRP A 134 -3.95 8.97 -17.12
CA TRP A 134 -3.31 9.91 -18.04
C TRP A 134 -1.87 10.18 -17.61
N HIS A 135 -0.94 10.00 -18.54
CA HIS A 135 0.48 10.31 -18.37
C HIS A 135 0.81 11.56 -19.19
N GLY A 136 0.76 12.72 -18.54
CA GLY A 136 0.87 14.02 -19.20
C GLY A 136 2.19 14.23 -19.95
N GLU A 137 3.31 13.81 -19.36
CA GLU A 137 4.65 13.98 -19.93
C GLU A 137 4.84 13.24 -21.26
N THR A 138 4.24 12.05 -21.37
CA THR A 138 4.36 11.17 -22.55
C THR A 138 3.13 11.20 -23.45
N ARG A 139 2.11 12.01 -23.11
CA ARG A 139 0.80 12.05 -23.77
C ARG A 139 0.21 10.66 -23.99
N LYS A 140 0.33 9.80 -22.99
CA LYS A 140 -0.12 8.41 -23.02
C LYS A 140 -1.35 8.24 -22.13
N VAL A 141 -2.38 7.56 -22.64
CA VAL A 141 -3.51 7.07 -21.86
C VAL A 141 -3.38 5.57 -21.68
N GLU A 142 -3.51 5.08 -20.45
CA GLU A 142 -3.60 3.66 -20.14
C GLU A 142 -4.98 3.34 -19.58
N ILE A 143 -5.60 2.30 -20.15
CA ILE A 143 -6.88 1.74 -19.74
C ILE A 143 -6.59 0.37 -19.15
N PHE A 144 -7.06 0.14 -17.92
CA PHE A 144 -6.95 -1.16 -17.25
C PHE A 144 -8.33 -1.71 -16.95
N SER A 145 -8.65 -2.89 -17.47
CA SER A 145 -9.87 -3.61 -17.07
C SER A 145 -9.79 -4.03 -15.61
N THR A 146 -10.94 -4.18 -14.94
CA THR A 146 -11.01 -4.58 -13.53
C THR A 146 -10.19 -5.84 -13.22
N ASP A 147 -10.30 -6.87 -14.06
CA ASP A 147 -9.60 -8.15 -13.86
C ASP A 147 -8.07 -7.96 -13.82
N VAL A 148 -7.52 -7.18 -14.76
CA VAL A 148 -6.09 -6.86 -14.80
C VAL A 148 -5.64 -6.06 -13.58
N VAL A 149 -6.48 -5.16 -13.06
CA VAL A 149 -6.17 -4.43 -11.82
C VAL A 149 -6.13 -5.39 -10.63
N ILE A 150 -7.09 -6.32 -10.55
CA ILE A 150 -7.14 -7.34 -9.48
C ILE A 150 -5.92 -8.26 -9.55
N GLU A 151 -5.60 -8.80 -10.73
CA GLU A 151 -4.44 -9.67 -10.95
C GLU A 151 -3.15 -8.98 -10.53
N ARG A 152 -2.91 -7.74 -10.97
CA ARG A 152 -1.71 -6.98 -10.58
C ARG A 152 -1.62 -6.73 -9.09
N ASN A 153 -2.75 -6.46 -8.43
CA ASN A 153 -2.77 -6.27 -6.99
C ASN A 153 -2.42 -7.56 -6.27
N ASN A 154 -2.97 -8.70 -6.70
CA ASN A 154 -2.67 -10.01 -6.15
C ASN A 154 -1.19 -10.36 -6.34
N ASP A 155 -0.65 -10.14 -7.55
CA ASP A 155 0.77 -10.38 -7.86
C ASP A 155 1.68 -9.51 -6.98
N ARG A 156 1.36 -8.22 -6.82
CA ARG A 156 2.09 -7.32 -5.92
C ARG A 156 2.05 -7.82 -4.48
N MET A 157 0.87 -8.18 -3.98
CA MET A 157 0.73 -8.70 -2.60
C MET A 157 1.52 -10.00 -2.42
N ALA A 158 1.53 -10.89 -3.41
CA ALA A 158 2.31 -12.12 -3.38
C ALA A 158 3.82 -11.85 -3.40
N GLN A 159 4.28 -10.89 -4.20
CA GLN A 159 5.69 -10.45 -4.24
C GLN A 159 6.12 -9.82 -2.93
N GLU A 160 5.31 -8.91 -2.38
CA GLU A 160 5.54 -8.28 -1.07
C GLU A 160 5.62 -9.35 0.02
N LYS A 161 4.67 -10.29 0.05
CA LYS A 161 4.70 -11.42 1.00
C LYS A 161 5.95 -12.28 0.84
N ASN A 162 6.35 -12.62 -0.39
CA ASN A 162 7.54 -13.43 -0.64
C ASN A 162 8.81 -12.72 -0.15
N GLN A 163 8.92 -11.41 -0.41
CA GLN A 163 10.03 -10.59 0.07
C GLN A 163 10.07 -10.51 1.61
N ILE A 164 8.90 -10.32 2.25
CA ILE A 164 8.72 -10.34 3.71
C ILE A 164 9.19 -11.68 4.28
N ASP A 165 8.75 -12.80 3.69
CA ASP A 165 9.14 -14.15 4.11
C ASP A 165 10.66 -14.35 3.96
N GLN A 166 11.29 -13.77 2.93
CA GLN A 166 12.74 -13.85 2.71
C GLN A 166 13.58 -13.04 3.71
N GLU A 167 13.11 -11.88 4.18
CA GLU A 167 13.78 -11.10 5.24
C GLU A 167 13.87 -11.91 6.54
N ILE A 168 12.75 -12.52 6.95
CA ILE A 168 12.68 -13.40 8.12
C ILE A 168 13.60 -14.61 7.94
N VAL A 169 13.51 -15.31 6.80
CA VAL A 169 14.33 -16.50 6.54
C VAL A 169 15.83 -16.20 6.54
N THR A 170 16.22 -15.08 5.94
CA THR A 170 17.63 -14.66 5.89
C THR A 170 18.16 -14.37 7.29
N LEU A 171 17.39 -13.61 8.08
CA LEU A 171 17.75 -13.32 9.46
C LEU A 171 17.81 -14.59 10.31
N ALA A 172 16.80 -15.45 10.22
CA ALA A 172 16.75 -16.69 11.00
C ALA A 172 17.98 -17.56 10.74
N LYS A 173 18.36 -17.74 9.47
CA LYS A 173 19.58 -18.47 9.08
C LYS A 173 20.85 -17.83 9.63
N SER A 174 20.94 -16.50 9.64
CA SER A 174 22.07 -15.76 10.23
C SER A 174 22.15 -15.96 11.75
N ILE A 175 21.01 -15.90 12.47
CA ILE A 175 20.95 -16.15 13.92
C ILE A 175 21.40 -17.58 14.25
N ALA A 176 20.99 -18.54 13.41
CA ALA A 176 21.30 -19.96 13.58
C ALA A 176 22.70 -20.36 13.08
N GLU A 177 23.50 -19.43 12.58
CA GLU A 177 24.82 -19.75 12.04
C GLU A 177 25.71 -20.41 13.10
N GLY A 178 26.28 -21.57 12.76
CA GLY A 178 27.11 -22.37 13.66
C GLY A 178 26.35 -23.15 14.75
N LYS A 179 25.02 -23.01 14.86
CA LYS A 179 24.19 -23.79 15.80
C LYS A 179 23.88 -25.16 15.22
N LYS A 180 24.07 -26.22 16.00
CA LYS A 180 23.97 -27.61 15.56
C LYS A 180 22.66 -28.26 16.00
N THR A 181 22.19 -27.96 17.20
CA THR A 181 20.95 -28.53 17.75
C THR A 181 19.78 -27.57 17.64
N ASP A 182 18.56 -28.09 17.68
CA ASP A 182 17.37 -27.24 17.68
C ASP A 182 17.28 -26.41 18.96
N MET A 183 17.73 -26.94 20.11
CA MET A 183 17.82 -26.17 21.35
C MET A 183 18.79 -24.97 21.23
N GLU A 184 19.94 -25.17 20.57
CA GLU A 184 20.90 -24.08 20.33
C GLU A 184 20.32 -23.00 19.40
N LYS A 185 19.56 -23.40 18.38
CA LYS A 185 18.87 -22.48 17.47
C LYS A 185 17.76 -21.72 18.19
N VAL A 186 16.94 -22.41 18.99
CA VAL A 186 15.86 -21.80 19.76
C VAL A 186 16.40 -20.77 20.75
N ARG A 187 17.46 -21.11 21.49
CA ARG A 187 18.13 -20.15 22.37
C ARG A 187 18.70 -18.96 21.59
N ALA A 188 19.32 -19.19 20.43
CA ALA A 188 19.85 -18.09 19.63
C ALA A 188 18.76 -17.13 19.13
N VAL A 189 17.59 -17.65 18.73
CA VAL A 189 16.42 -16.83 18.35
C VAL A 189 15.88 -16.06 19.56
N HIS A 190 15.73 -16.73 20.71
CA HIS A 190 15.34 -16.10 21.97
C HIS A 190 16.25 -14.90 22.30
N ASP A 191 17.55 -15.15 22.41
CA ASP A 191 18.54 -14.14 22.81
C ASP A 191 18.58 -12.98 21.82
N TRP A 192 18.45 -13.28 20.52
CA TRP A 192 18.43 -12.26 19.51
C TRP A 192 17.18 -11.38 19.61
N VAL A 193 15.98 -11.97 19.75
CA VAL A 193 14.74 -11.18 19.85
C VAL A 193 14.74 -10.35 21.14
N ALA A 194 15.05 -10.95 22.28
CA ALA A 194 15.15 -10.25 23.56
C ALA A 194 16.20 -9.12 23.54
N GLY A 195 17.33 -9.38 22.88
CA GLY A 195 18.43 -8.43 22.73
C GLY A 195 18.17 -7.28 21.74
N ASN A 196 17.26 -7.44 20.78
CA ASN A 196 17.11 -6.53 19.63
C ASN A 196 15.74 -5.87 19.50
N ILE A 197 14.73 -6.34 20.22
CA ILE A 197 13.40 -5.71 20.24
C ILE A 197 13.25 -4.96 21.58
N SER A 198 12.64 -3.78 21.54
CA SER A 198 12.28 -3.00 22.72
C SER A 198 10.77 -3.03 22.98
N TYR A 199 10.36 -3.07 24.25
CA TYR A 199 8.93 -3.09 24.57
C TYR A 199 8.28 -1.72 24.27
N ASP A 200 7.17 -1.74 23.55
CA ASP A 200 6.43 -0.54 23.15
C ASP A 200 5.40 -0.14 24.21
N VAL A 201 5.87 0.57 25.24
CA VAL A 201 5.02 1.02 26.36
C VAL A 201 3.93 2.01 25.90
N GLU A 202 4.20 2.82 24.88
CA GLU A 202 3.23 3.76 24.31
C GLU A 202 2.12 3.02 23.57
N LEU A 203 2.48 2.04 22.74
CA LEU A 203 1.50 1.20 22.04
C LEU A 203 0.65 0.41 23.05
N TYR A 204 1.28 -0.17 24.08
CA TYR A 204 0.58 -0.86 25.15
C TYR A 204 -0.46 0.04 25.85
N GLY A 205 -0.11 1.30 26.11
CA GLY A 205 -1.00 2.26 26.77
C GLY A 205 -2.20 2.73 25.93
N LYS A 206 -2.18 2.56 24.59
CA LYS A 206 -3.25 3.00 23.68
C LYS A 206 -4.45 2.06 23.63
N GLY A 207 -4.32 0.81 24.05
CA GLY A 207 -5.41 -0.17 24.11
C GLY A 207 -5.87 -0.76 22.77
N GLU A 208 -5.51 -0.15 21.63
CA GLU A 208 -5.78 -0.69 20.29
C GLU A 208 -4.49 -1.23 19.66
N ILE A 209 -4.36 -2.56 19.61
CA ILE A 209 -3.26 -3.25 18.94
C ILE A 209 -3.84 -3.96 17.70
N THR A 210 -3.46 -3.49 16.51
CA THR A 210 -3.88 -4.13 15.24
C THR A 210 -2.90 -5.23 14.83
N SER A 211 -3.34 -6.16 13.98
CA SER A 211 -2.47 -7.21 13.42
C SER A 211 -1.26 -6.65 12.66
N GLU A 212 -1.41 -5.50 12.01
CA GLU A 212 -0.32 -4.81 11.31
C GLU A 212 0.77 -4.28 12.28
N MET A 213 0.39 -3.84 13.48
CA MET A 213 1.33 -3.32 14.47
C MET A 213 2.24 -4.39 15.08
N VAL A 214 1.79 -5.66 15.04
CA VAL A 214 2.49 -6.82 15.61
C VAL A 214 2.96 -7.79 14.52
N ASP A 215 2.85 -7.39 13.25
CA ASP A 215 3.39 -8.13 12.12
C ASP A 215 4.91 -8.37 12.30
N PRO A 216 5.41 -9.61 12.20
CA PRO A 216 6.81 -9.96 12.41
C PRO A 216 7.81 -9.08 11.65
N VAL A 217 7.52 -8.71 10.41
CA VAL A 217 8.43 -7.86 9.61
C VAL A 217 8.36 -6.41 10.07
N GLN A 218 7.18 -5.91 10.44
CA GLN A 218 7.08 -4.58 11.06
C GLN A 218 7.84 -4.53 12.38
N VAL A 219 7.73 -5.56 13.22
CA VAL A 219 8.49 -5.67 14.48
C VAL A 219 9.99 -5.71 14.20
N LEU A 220 10.42 -6.53 13.24
CA LEU A 220 11.82 -6.60 12.80
C LEU A 220 12.37 -5.25 12.35
N ARG A 221 11.61 -4.51 11.51
CA ARG A 221 12.05 -3.23 10.96
C ARG A 221 12.03 -2.11 12.00
N LYS A 222 11.00 -2.05 12.85
CA LYS A 222 10.84 -1.02 13.89
C LYS A 222 11.69 -1.27 15.14
N ARG A 223 12.10 -2.52 15.37
CA ARG A 223 12.82 -2.96 16.58
C ARG A 223 12.06 -2.68 17.88
N LYS A 224 10.72 -2.64 17.80
CA LYS A 224 9.84 -2.24 18.89
C LYS A 224 8.47 -2.88 18.75
N SER A 225 7.93 -3.48 19.82
CA SER A 225 6.56 -4.02 19.84
C SER A 225 6.09 -4.38 21.26
N VAL A 226 4.91 -4.97 21.38
CA VAL A 226 4.35 -5.56 22.62
C VAL A 226 4.44 -7.09 22.58
N CYS A 227 3.99 -7.78 23.63
CA CYS A 227 4.13 -9.24 23.80
C CYS A 227 3.68 -10.07 22.58
N SER A 228 2.57 -9.68 21.92
CA SER A 228 2.10 -10.35 20.70
C SER A 228 3.05 -10.18 19.51
N GLY A 229 3.73 -9.05 19.37
CA GLY A 229 4.73 -8.85 18.32
C GLY A 229 6.06 -9.55 18.60
N TYR A 230 6.49 -9.60 19.87
CA TYR A 230 7.64 -10.42 20.28
C TYR A 230 7.40 -11.90 19.97
N SER A 231 6.22 -12.40 20.34
CA SER A 231 5.88 -13.81 20.14
C SER A 231 5.67 -14.16 18.68
N ALA A 232 5.03 -13.29 17.89
CA ALA A 232 4.88 -13.50 16.45
C ALA A 232 6.22 -13.51 15.71
N LEU A 233 7.14 -12.59 16.03
CA LEU A 233 8.48 -12.58 15.42
C LEU A 233 9.28 -13.83 15.80
N THR A 234 9.25 -14.22 17.07
CA THR A 234 9.91 -15.44 17.55
C THR A 234 9.40 -16.68 16.83
N GLU A 235 8.07 -16.84 16.74
CA GLU A 235 7.45 -17.96 16.01
C GLU A 235 7.93 -18.01 14.56
N LYS A 236 7.92 -16.86 13.84
CA LYS A 236 8.33 -16.82 12.44
C LYS A 236 9.81 -17.11 12.22
N LEU A 237 10.68 -16.67 13.12
CA LEU A 237 12.11 -17.00 13.05
C LEU A 237 12.34 -18.51 13.28
N LEU A 238 11.61 -19.13 14.22
CA LEU A 238 11.71 -20.56 14.49
C LEU A 238 11.12 -21.40 13.35
N GLU A 239 9.96 -21.01 12.81
CA GLU A 239 9.33 -21.64 11.66
C GLU A 239 10.28 -21.63 10.44
N ALA A 240 10.97 -20.50 10.20
CA ALA A 240 11.96 -20.38 9.13
C ALA A 240 13.19 -21.29 9.30
N LEU A 241 13.46 -21.77 10.53
CA LEU A 241 14.50 -22.76 10.85
C LEU A 241 13.99 -24.20 10.82
N GLY A 242 12.71 -24.41 10.46
CA GLY A 242 12.07 -25.72 10.46
C GLY A 242 11.75 -26.24 11.86
N ILE A 243 11.73 -25.37 12.87
CA ILE A 243 11.43 -25.74 14.26
C ILE A 243 9.95 -25.47 14.49
N PRO A 244 9.12 -26.49 14.80
CA PRO A 244 7.72 -26.26 15.09
C PRO A 244 7.59 -25.34 16.32
N ALA A 245 6.95 -24.19 16.13
CA ALA A 245 6.71 -23.22 17.18
C ALA A 245 5.29 -22.66 17.05
N ARG A 246 4.76 -22.12 18.14
CA ARG A 246 3.45 -21.47 18.16
C ARG A 246 3.42 -20.34 19.18
N THR A 247 2.69 -19.29 18.86
CA THR A 247 2.27 -18.28 19.82
C THR A 247 1.17 -18.83 20.70
N VAL A 248 1.30 -18.63 22.00
CA VAL A 248 0.30 -18.98 23.01
C VAL A 248 -0.27 -17.69 23.57
N ASN A 249 -1.59 -17.53 23.43
CA ASN A 249 -2.32 -16.41 24.02
C ASN A 249 -2.90 -16.82 25.37
N GLY A 250 -2.87 -15.92 26.34
CA GLY A 250 -3.40 -16.18 27.67
C GLY A 250 -3.25 -15.00 28.62
N TRP A 251 -2.99 -15.30 29.89
CA TRP A 251 -2.85 -14.32 30.95
C TRP A 251 -1.45 -14.34 31.55
N GLY A 252 -0.88 -13.14 31.65
CA GLY A 252 0.31 -12.83 32.43
C GLY A 252 -0.12 -12.06 33.68
N ARG A 253 0.23 -12.57 34.85
CA ARG A 253 -0.16 -12.01 36.14
C ARG A 253 1.02 -11.36 36.85
N TRP A 254 0.78 -10.19 37.44
CA TRP A 254 1.76 -9.54 38.33
C TRP A 254 1.77 -10.20 39.71
N TYR A 255 2.92 -10.22 40.39
CA TYR A 255 3.10 -10.92 41.67
C TYR A 255 2.07 -10.52 42.76
N TYR A 256 1.62 -9.26 42.75
CA TYR A 256 0.68 -8.74 43.74
C TYR A 256 -0.80 -8.90 43.36
N GLU A 257 -1.11 -9.39 42.16
CA GLU A 257 -2.48 -9.55 41.67
C GLU A 257 -2.94 -11.01 41.85
N SER A 258 -4.19 -11.24 42.23
CA SER A 258 -4.81 -12.57 42.22
C SER A 258 -5.26 -12.96 40.81
N TRP A 259 -5.34 -14.27 40.52
CA TRP A 259 -5.88 -14.74 39.24
C TRP A 259 -7.31 -14.24 38.98
N GLU A 260 -8.14 -14.13 40.02
CA GLU A 260 -9.49 -13.60 39.91
C GLU A 260 -9.49 -12.14 39.43
N GLU A 261 -8.61 -11.31 39.98
CA GLU A 261 -8.45 -9.90 39.54
C GLU A 261 -7.93 -9.82 38.10
N THR A 262 -6.92 -10.63 37.74
CA THR A 262 -6.39 -10.68 36.38
C THR A 262 -7.48 -11.02 35.36
N PHE A 263 -8.31 -12.04 35.64
CA PHE A 263 -9.40 -12.44 34.74
C PHE A 263 -10.51 -11.40 34.65
N LYS A 264 -10.85 -10.73 35.76
CA LYS A 264 -11.82 -9.63 35.74
C LYS A 264 -11.32 -8.44 34.93
N ARG A 265 -10.03 -8.10 35.08
CA ARG A 265 -9.40 -6.97 34.38
C ARG A 265 -9.25 -7.21 32.88
N SER A 266 -8.90 -8.44 32.48
CA SER A 266 -8.63 -8.79 31.09
C SER A 266 -9.37 -10.06 30.69
N PRO A 267 -10.70 -10.01 30.46
CA PRO A 267 -11.49 -11.20 30.20
C PRO A 267 -11.03 -12.01 28.99
N GLU A 268 -10.39 -11.40 27.99
CA GLU A 268 -9.99 -12.09 26.75
C GLU A 268 -8.51 -12.53 26.72
N GLY A 269 -7.76 -12.27 27.80
CA GLY A 269 -6.30 -12.43 27.82
C GLY A 269 -5.59 -11.08 27.85
N ASN A 270 -4.36 -11.06 28.35
CA ASN A 270 -3.52 -9.85 28.39
C ASN A 270 -2.06 -10.12 28.02
N HIS A 271 -1.73 -11.34 27.62
CA HIS A 271 -0.34 -11.72 27.39
C HIS A 271 -0.20 -12.80 26.32
N ALA A 272 0.97 -12.79 25.67
CA ALA A 272 1.33 -13.75 24.64
C ALA A 272 2.81 -14.14 24.76
N TRP A 273 3.10 -15.42 24.58
CA TRP A 273 4.44 -16.00 24.62
C TRP A 273 4.55 -17.13 23.58
N ASN A 274 5.65 -17.89 23.56
CA ASN A 274 5.84 -18.98 22.60
C ASN A 274 5.98 -20.36 23.26
N GLU A 275 5.62 -21.38 22.49
CA GLU A 275 6.10 -22.74 22.71
C GLU A 275 6.85 -23.22 21.47
N ALA A 276 7.90 -24.01 21.66
CA ALA A 276 8.65 -24.63 20.57
C ALA A 276 8.86 -26.13 20.83
N PHE A 277 8.82 -26.94 19.78
CA PHE A 277 9.06 -28.38 19.85
C PHE A 277 10.55 -28.68 19.67
N VAL A 278 11.20 -29.12 20.74
CA VAL A 278 12.64 -29.38 20.80
C VAL A 278 12.86 -30.70 21.54
N ASP A 279 13.75 -31.54 21.01
CA ASP A 279 14.14 -32.82 21.64
C ASP A 279 12.93 -33.71 22.05
N GLY A 280 11.88 -33.70 21.23
CA GLY A 280 10.70 -34.56 21.43
C GLY A 280 9.65 -34.00 22.40
N ARG A 281 9.80 -32.77 22.90
CA ARG A 281 8.80 -32.12 23.77
C ARG A 281 8.58 -30.66 23.42
N TRP A 282 7.43 -30.13 23.83
CA TRP A 282 7.20 -28.70 23.80
C TRP A 282 7.88 -28.04 25.00
N ILE A 283 8.64 -26.98 24.75
CA ILE A 283 9.19 -26.08 25.78
C ILE A 283 8.42 -24.76 25.70
N ALA A 284 8.24 -24.08 26.83
CA ALA A 284 7.70 -22.73 26.87
C ALA A 284 8.84 -21.70 26.86
N MET A 285 8.62 -20.56 26.21
CA MET A 285 9.51 -19.41 26.32
C MET A 285 8.71 -18.11 26.30
N ASP A 286 8.97 -17.21 27.27
CA ASP A 286 8.48 -15.83 27.20
C ASP A 286 9.63 -14.86 26.96
N VAL A 287 9.92 -14.67 25.67
CA VAL A 287 10.97 -13.76 25.20
C VAL A 287 10.69 -12.31 25.62
N THR A 288 9.43 -11.94 25.86
CA THR A 288 9.07 -10.57 26.25
C THR A 288 9.52 -10.29 27.68
N TRP A 289 9.24 -11.21 28.60
CA TRP A 289 9.60 -11.07 30.01
C TRP A 289 11.08 -11.37 30.27
N ASP A 290 11.72 -12.22 29.44
CA ASP A 290 13.17 -12.41 29.47
C ASP A 290 13.94 -11.26 28.78
N ALA A 291 13.29 -10.35 28.05
CA ALA A 291 13.96 -9.20 27.43
C ALA A 291 14.29 -8.06 28.40
N GLY A 292 13.65 -8.02 29.56
CA GLY A 292 13.82 -6.99 30.57
C GLY A 292 12.50 -6.59 31.20
N TYR A 293 12.41 -5.34 31.67
CA TYR A 293 11.27 -4.88 32.46
C TYR A 293 10.80 -3.47 32.05
N VAL A 294 9.54 -3.17 32.35
CA VAL A 294 8.96 -1.84 32.17
C VAL A 294 8.81 -1.17 33.53
N ASP A 295 9.40 0.01 33.68
CA ASP A 295 9.07 0.89 34.80
C ASP A 295 7.78 1.64 34.47
N MET A 296 6.67 1.19 35.05
CA MET A 296 5.35 1.78 34.84
C MET A 296 5.20 3.20 35.40
N LYS A 297 6.11 3.69 36.26
CA LYS A 297 6.05 5.06 36.77
C LYS A 297 6.57 6.07 35.76
N VAL A 298 7.61 5.70 35.02
CA VAL A 298 8.24 6.54 33.99
C VAL A 298 7.95 6.05 32.57
N MET A 299 7.14 5.00 32.44
CA MET A 299 6.71 4.39 31.18
C MET A 299 7.89 4.05 30.25
N THR A 300 8.99 3.57 30.84
CA THR A 300 10.23 3.25 30.11
C THR A 300 10.53 1.77 30.19
N PHE A 301 10.90 1.18 29.05
CA PHE A 301 11.44 -0.17 28.99
C PHE A 301 12.96 -0.16 29.19
N THR A 302 13.44 -1.02 30.08
CA THR A 302 14.86 -1.30 30.28
C THR A 302 15.15 -2.72 29.85
N ARG A 303 16.10 -2.88 28.93
CA ARG A 303 16.56 -4.20 28.49
C ARG A 303 17.47 -4.83 29.54
N GLU A 304 17.15 -6.05 29.92
CA GLU A 304 17.93 -6.89 30.82
C GLU A 304 17.64 -8.35 30.45
N LEU A 305 18.57 -8.97 29.71
CA LEU A 305 18.37 -10.33 29.22
C LEU A 305 18.43 -11.33 30.39
N GLU A 306 17.32 -12.01 30.62
CA GLU A 306 17.19 -13.11 31.57
C GLU A 306 16.89 -14.43 30.84
N TYR A 307 16.83 -15.52 31.60
CA TYR A 307 16.44 -16.85 31.13
C TYR A 307 15.42 -17.48 32.08
N LYS A 308 14.71 -16.64 32.84
CA LYS A 308 13.79 -17.10 33.87
C LYS A 308 12.58 -17.77 33.23
N TYR A 309 12.20 -17.33 32.04
CA TYR A 309 11.06 -17.84 31.31
C TYR A 309 11.46 -18.64 30.07
N PHE A 310 12.73 -19.02 29.92
CA PHE A 310 13.21 -19.91 28.87
C PHE A 310 13.25 -21.36 29.36
N ASP A 311 12.31 -22.18 28.89
CA ASP A 311 12.09 -23.56 29.35
C ASP A 311 11.95 -23.71 30.89
N PRO A 312 11.06 -22.92 31.53
CA PRO A 312 10.89 -22.94 32.98
C PRO A 312 10.21 -24.23 33.45
N ASP A 313 10.33 -24.52 34.75
CA ASP A 313 9.49 -25.56 35.38
C ASP A 313 8.00 -25.22 35.17
N PRO A 314 7.17 -26.14 34.62
CA PRO A 314 5.78 -25.83 34.29
C PRO A 314 4.93 -25.39 35.48
N LYS A 315 5.22 -25.84 36.70
CA LYS A 315 4.47 -25.41 37.90
C LYS A 315 4.80 -23.98 38.27
N LEU A 316 6.10 -23.63 38.22
CA LEU A 316 6.54 -22.25 38.46
C LEU A 316 6.05 -21.31 37.37
N PHE A 317 6.01 -21.76 36.12
CA PHE A 317 5.45 -20.97 35.02
C PHE A 317 3.96 -20.70 35.21
N ALA A 318 3.21 -21.69 35.70
CA ALA A 318 1.78 -21.57 35.98
C ALA A 318 1.43 -20.58 37.12
N ASP A 319 2.41 -20.16 37.92
CA ASP A 319 2.18 -19.17 38.98
C ASP A 319 1.85 -17.78 38.42
N ASN A 320 2.38 -17.45 37.24
CA ASN A 320 2.19 -16.16 36.59
C ASN A 320 1.82 -16.21 35.09
N HIS A 321 1.74 -17.40 34.48
CA HIS A 321 1.24 -17.62 33.13
C HIS A 321 0.09 -18.64 33.11
N ARG A 322 -1.01 -18.33 32.43
CA ARG A 322 -2.10 -19.28 32.18
C ARG A 322 -2.61 -19.17 30.76
N LYS A 323 -2.83 -20.31 30.12
CA LYS A 323 -3.28 -20.34 28.72
C LYS A 323 -4.76 -20.01 28.61
N SER A 324 -5.15 -19.41 27.48
CA SER A 324 -6.55 -19.07 27.18
C SER A 324 -7.50 -20.26 27.12
N ASP A 325 -7.00 -21.43 26.72
CA ASP A 325 -7.76 -22.69 26.62
C ASP A 325 -7.97 -23.40 27.98
N GLU A 326 -7.24 -23.01 29.03
CA GLU A 326 -7.37 -23.57 30.38
C GLU A 326 -8.50 -22.95 31.21
N LYS A 327 -9.25 -21.98 30.64
CA LYS A 327 -10.31 -21.22 31.30
C LYS A 327 -11.50 -22.04 31.84
N THR A 328 -11.53 -23.35 31.59
CA THR A 328 -12.67 -24.23 31.83
C THR A 328 -12.38 -25.39 32.79
N ARG A 329 -11.30 -25.36 33.57
CA ARG A 329 -11.03 -26.36 34.61
C ARG A 329 -11.19 -25.84 36.03
#